data_AF-A0A016C1Q8-F1
#
_entry.id   AF-A0A016C1Q8-F1
#
_cell.length_a   1.000
_cell.length_b   1.000
_cell.length_c   1.000
_cell.angle_alpha   90.00
_cell.angle_beta   90.00
_cell.angle_gamma   90.00
#
_symmetry.space_group_name_H-M   'P 1'
#
loop_
_entity.id
_entity.type
_entity.pdbx_description
1 polymer ?
#
loop_
_entity_poly.entity_id
_entity_poly.type
_entity_poly.pdbx_seq_one_letter_code
_entity_poly.pdbx_strand_id
1 'polypeptide(L)'
;MQISYIGMQTAEVAIAPNIRVILKTDSKALDEVVVVAYGTQSARTVTASVSTVRADALKDVPSVSFDQMLQGRASGVSITTPSAGVGQAPIVRVRGVNSITSGTSPLYVVDGVPIESGNLSYLANANALADINPADIVSMDVLKDAAAAALYGSRAANGVILITTKQGQSGKVKVSYDGFVGFSNATDFYEMMNAQEYVDFKNLAVKNRYGTDELSLTTGYVSPYGNKAFNMMKDANGNYVDTDWKDAAFQNGLSQSHSVAVSGGSDKVRYYLSGNYTTQEGIVKGDKYDRLGVKANINVQATDWLKVGMNTNVTTGTTSYVDAARRGSNFAVGGFPRL
;
A
#
# COMPACT_ATOMS: atom_id res chain seq x y z
N MET A 1 37.70 -8.03 34.36
CA MET A 1 37.45 -6.66 33.84
C MET A 1 37.08 -6.80 32.38
N GLN A 2 35.99 -6.16 31.95
CA GLN A 2 35.52 -6.22 30.57
C GLN A 2 35.86 -4.91 29.87
N ILE A 3 36.47 -4.99 28.68
CA ILE A 3 36.81 -3.82 27.86
C ILE A 3 36.13 -3.97 26.50
N SER A 4 35.27 -3.03 26.17
CA SER A 4 34.55 -2.95 24.89
C SER A 4 34.88 -1.64 24.18
N TYR A 5 35.07 -1.70 22.86
CA TYR A 5 35.24 -0.54 22.00
C TYR A 5 34.48 -0.76 20.69
N ILE A 6 33.89 0.29 20.13
CA ILE A 6 33.06 0.20 18.91
C ILE A 6 33.92 -0.30 17.75
N GLY A 7 33.47 -1.36 17.08
CA GLY A 7 34.20 -2.01 15.97
C GLY A 7 35.28 -3.01 16.41
N MET A 8 35.37 -3.34 17.70
CA MET A 8 36.33 -4.29 18.26
C MET A 8 35.63 -5.37 19.09
N GLN A 9 36.17 -6.59 19.10
CA GLN A 9 35.61 -7.68 19.90
C GLN A 9 35.81 -7.36 21.38
N THR A 10 34.77 -7.59 22.19
CA THR A 10 34.85 -7.37 23.64
C THR A 10 35.81 -8.39 24.25
N ALA A 11 36.83 -7.92 24.97
CA ALA A 11 37.81 -8.77 25.63
C ALA A 11 37.62 -8.72 27.14
N GLU A 12 37.63 -9.90 27.77
CA GLU A 12 37.60 -10.03 29.22
C GLU A 12 39.00 -10.40 29.72
N VAL A 13 39.55 -9.58 30.62
CA VAL A 13 40.92 -9.73 31.11
C VAL A 13 40.93 -9.71 32.64
N ALA A 14 41.77 -10.56 33.24
CA ALA A 14 41.99 -10.60 34.68
C ALA A 14 42.69 -9.33 35.17
N ILE A 15 42.33 -8.86 36.36
CA ILE A 15 42.84 -7.59 36.92
C ILE A 15 44.29 -7.78 37.39
N ALA A 16 45.20 -6.93 36.92
CA ALA A 16 46.61 -6.89 37.30
C ALA A 16 47.14 -5.42 37.27
N PRO A 17 48.27 -5.10 37.93
CA PRO A 17 48.76 -3.73 38.07
C PRO A 17 49.18 -3.05 36.75
N ASN A 18 49.62 -3.81 35.75
CA ASN A 18 50.01 -3.31 34.42
C ASN A 18 49.41 -4.22 33.33
N ILE A 19 48.31 -3.80 32.69
CA ILE A 19 47.63 -4.60 31.66
C ILE A 19 47.78 -3.93 30.30
N ARG A 20 48.37 -4.64 29.34
CA ARG A 20 48.31 -4.28 27.92
C ARG A 20 47.24 -5.15 27.25
N VAL A 21 46.13 -4.55 26.84
CA VAL A 21 45.03 -5.23 26.14
C VAL A 21 45.09 -4.89 24.65
N ILE A 22 45.28 -5.89 23.79
CA ILE A 22 45.20 -5.76 22.34
C ILE A 22 43.84 -6.29 21.92
N LEU A 23 42.91 -5.38 21.63
CA LEU A 23 41.59 -5.74 21.12
C LEU A 23 41.72 -6.19 19.65
N LYS A 24 40.98 -7.24 19.28
CA LYS A 24 40.87 -7.67 17.88
C LYS A 24 39.72 -6.90 17.22
N THR A 25 39.92 -6.47 15.98
CA THR A 25 38.85 -5.84 15.18
C THR A 25 37.67 -6.80 15.02
N ASP A 26 36.47 -6.33 15.36
CA ASP A 26 35.23 -7.08 15.12
C ASP A 26 34.79 -6.83 13.68
N SER A 27 35.36 -7.59 12.75
CA SER A 27 34.98 -7.55 11.34
C SER A 27 33.70 -8.34 11.07
N LYS A 28 32.75 -8.38 12.02
CA LYS A 28 31.37 -8.75 11.73
C LYS A 28 30.72 -7.59 10.97
N ALA A 29 31.11 -7.43 9.70
CA ALA A 29 30.18 -6.90 8.73
C ALA A 29 28.95 -7.80 8.81
N LEU A 30 27.80 -7.23 9.17
CA LEU A 30 26.52 -7.94 9.12
C LEU A 30 26.42 -8.53 7.72
N ASP A 31 26.57 -9.85 7.58
CA ASP A 31 26.35 -10.53 6.31
C ASP A 31 24.89 -10.32 5.95
N GLU A 32 24.63 -9.31 5.12
CA GLU A 32 23.32 -9.04 4.57
C GLU A 32 22.97 -10.22 3.69
N VAL A 33 22.13 -11.12 4.18
CA VAL A 33 21.64 -12.25 3.40
C VAL A 33 20.54 -11.73 2.48
N VAL A 34 20.71 -11.97 1.18
CA VAL A 34 19.73 -11.67 0.13
C VAL A 34 19.19 -12.99 -0.38
N VAL A 35 17.87 -13.07 -0.55
CA VAL A 35 17.23 -14.25 -1.11
C VAL A 35 17.26 -14.13 -2.62
N VAL A 36 17.77 -15.16 -3.30
CA VAL A 36 17.79 -15.24 -4.77
C VAL A 36 17.15 -16.56 -5.16
N ALA A 37 16.06 -16.50 -5.93
CA ALA A 37 15.33 -17.63 -6.53
C ALA A 37 15.00 -18.82 -5.61
N TYR A 38 15.99 -19.65 -5.29
CA TYR A 38 15.89 -20.89 -4.52
C TYR A 38 16.94 -21.02 -3.40
N GLY A 39 17.67 -19.95 -3.08
CA GLY A 39 18.72 -19.97 -2.06
C GLY A 39 19.01 -18.61 -1.44
N THR A 40 19.74 -18.63 -0.33
CA THR A 40 20.23 -17.43 0.36
C THR A 40 21.70 -17.20 -0.02
N GLN A 41 22.03 -16.05 -0.60
CA GLN A 41 23.41 -15.65 -0.84
C GLN A 41 23.73 -14.39 -0.03
N SER A 42 25.00 -14.24 0.38
CA SER A 42 25.45 -12.96 0.94
C SER A 42 25.36 -11.89 -0.13
N ALA A 43 24.81 -10.71 0.22
CA ALA A 43 24.69 -9.54 -0.65
C ALA A 43 26.02 -9.13 -1.27
N ARG A 44 27.11 -9.45 -0.58
CA ARG A 44 28.48 -9.20 -1.03
C ARG A 44 28.89 -10.05 -2.24
N THR A 45 28.31 -11.23 -2.40
CA THR A 45 28.64 -12.20 -3.47
C THR A 45 27.70 -12.14 -4.67
N VAL A 46 26.60 -11.38 -4.58
CA VAL A 46 25.67 -11.21 -5.68
C VAL A 46 26.26 -10.23 -6.70
N THR A 47 26.60 -10.72 -7.89
CA THR A 47 27.09 -9.91 -9.02
C THR A 47 25.98 -9.17 -9.77
N ALA A 48 24.71 -9.38 -9.40
CA ALA A 48 23.54 -8.78 -10.03
C ALA A 48 23.00 -7.57 -9.26
N SER A 49 22.34 -6.63 -9.95
CA SER A 49 21.69 -5.48 -9.32
C SER A 49 20.43 -5.91 -8.56
N VAL A 50 20.58 -6.01 -7.23
CA VAL A 50 19.49 -6.28 -6.28
C VAL A 50 19.34 -5.10 -5.34
N SER A 51 18.08 -4.75 -5.01
CA SER A 51 17.76 -3.77 -3.98
C SER A 51 16.95 -4.43 -2.88
N THR A 52 17.48 -4.41 -1.66
CA THR A 52 16.83 -5.01 -0.50
C THR A 52 16.21 -3.94 0.38
N VAL A 53 14.93 -4.11 0.71
CA VAL A 53 14.19 -3.32 1.70
C VAL A 53 13.85 -4.22 2.88
N ARG A 54 14.39 -3.91 4.06
CA ARG A 54 14.22 -4.73 5.28
C ARG A 54 13.03 -4.30 6.11
N ALA A 55 12.53 -5.24 6.92
CA ALA A 55 11.45 -5.03 7.87
C ALA A 55 11.65 -3.79 8.77
N ASP A 56 12.88 -3.47 9.18
CA ASP A 56 13.11 -2.31 10.05
C ASP A 56 12.80 -0.99 9.36
N ALA A 57 13.07 -0.87 8.06
CA ALA A 57 12.62 0.29 7.29
C ALA A 57 11.09 0.29 7.19
N LEU A 58 10.48 -0.89 7.01
CA LEU A 58 9.04 -1.03 6.81
C LEU A 58 8.22 -0.69 8.07
N LYS A 59 8.71 -0.97 9.27
CA LYS A 59 7.95 -0.76 10.53
C LYS A 59 7.44 0.68 10.73
N ASP A 60 8.16 1.68 10.24
CA ASP A 60 7.84 3.09 10.49
C ASP A 60 6.80 3.67 9.51
N VAL A 61 6.31 2.89 8.55
CA VAL A 61 5.31 3.36 7.58
C VAL A 61 3.94 2.77 7.91
N PRO A 62 3.00 3.57 8.42
CA PRO A 62 1.62 3.14 8.57
C PRO A 62 1.00 3.04 7.17
N SER A 63 1.05 1.84 6.59
CA SER A 63 0.45 1.53 5.31
C SER A 63 -0.42 0.29 5.39
N VAL A 64 -1.56 0.34 4.71
CA VAL A 64 -2.47 -0.79 4.54
C VAL A 64 -1.94 -1.83 3.54
N SER A 65 -1.04 -1.41 2.63
CA SER A 65 -0.41 -2.28 1.61
C SER A 65 1.11 -2.10 1.59
N PHE A 66 1.83 -3.21 1.45
CA PHE A 66 3.30 -3.17 1.48
C PHE A 66 3.90 -2.55 0.22
N ASP A 67 3.18 -2.59 -0.90
CA ASP A 67 3.61 -2.02 -2.17
C ASP A 67 3.87 -0.50 -2.05
N GLN A 68 3.05 0.21 -1.26
CA GLN A 68 3.25 1.63 -0.97
C GLN A 68 4.52 1.86 -0.14
N MET A 69 4.94 0.89 0.67
CA MET A 69 6.12 1.01 1.54
C MET A 69 7.43 0.89 0.76
N LEU A 70 7.41 0.36 -0.46
CA LEU A 70 8.57 0.35 -1.36
C LEU A 70 8.82 1.72 -2.01
N GLN A 71 7.85 2.64 -1.94
CA GLN A 71 7.91 3.92 -2.64
C GLN A 71 9.10 4.75 -2.12
N GLY A 72 10.01 5.11 -3.03
CA GLY A 72 11.20 5.90 -2.70
C GLY A 72 12.30 5.16 -1.93
N ARG A 73 12.13 3.86 -1.63
CA ARG A 73 13.08 3.06 -0.84
C ARG A 73 13.85 2.02 -1.63
N ALA A 74 13.39 1.67 -2.83
CA ALA A 74 14.13 0.83 -3.76
C ALA A 74 14.54 1.65 -5.00
N SER A 75 15.84 1.69 -5.31
CA SER A 75 16.33 2.46 -6.45
C SER A 75 15.85 1.87 -7.78
N GLY A 76 15.44 2.71 -8.73
CA GLY A 76 14.93 2.23 -10.02
C GLY A 76 13.58 1.51 -9.94
N VAL A 77 12.83 1.68 -8.84
CA VAL A 77 11.43 1.25 -8.73
C VAL A 77 10.55 2.50 -8.70
N SER A 78 9.62 2.58 -9.63
CA SER A 78 8.60 3.63 -9.68
C SER A 78 7.27 3.04 -9.22
N ILE A 79 6.66 3.69 -8.23
CA ILE A 79 5.38 3.28 -7.66
C ILE A 79 4.43 4.44 -7.79
N THR A 80 3.35 4.23 -8.53
CA THR A 80 2.32 5.24 -8.78
C THR A 80 0.98 4.70 -8.28
N THR A 81 0.39 5.37 -7.30
CA THR A 81 -0.99 5.13 -6.86
C THR A 81 -1.94 5.85 -7.82
N PRO A 82 -2.73 5.13 -8.63
CA PRO A 82 -3.55 5.76 -9.67
C PRO A 82 -4.73 6.55 -9.11
N SER A 83 -5.11 6.31 -7.85
CA SER A 83 -6.18 7.06 -7.17
C SER A 83 -6.05 6.93 -5.65
N ALA A 84 -6.79 7.78 -4.93
CA ALA A 84 -7.00 7.69 -3.48
C ALA A 84 -8.08 6.67 -3.07
N GLY A 85 -8.42 5.72 -3.96
CA GLY A 85 -9.41 4.68 -3.64
C GLY A 85 -8.87 3.69 -2.61
N VAL A 86 -9.73 3.28 -1.68
CA VAL A 86 -9.40 2.27 -0.66
C VAL A 86 -9.10 0.91 -1.29
N GLY A 87 -8.15 0.16 -0.72
CA GLY A 87 -7.80 -1.19 -1.18
C GLY A 87 -7.22 -1.30 -2.61
N GLN A 88 -6.91 -0.20 -3.29
CA GLN A 88 -6.39 -0.22 -4.66
C GLN A 88 -4.90 -0.60 -4.71
N ALA A 89 -4.53 -1.47 -5.66
CA ALA A 89 -3.12 -1.76 -5.96
C ALA A 89 -2.41 -0.52 -6.53
N PRO A 90 -1.22 -0.16 -6.02
CA PRO A 90 -0.38 0.76 -6.75
C PRO A 90 0.20 0.08 -7.99
N ILE A 91 0.47 0.88 -9.02
CA ILE A 91 1.16 0.42 -10.22
C ILE A 91 2.65 0.49 -9.93
N VAL A 92 3.30 -0.67 -9.84
CA VAL A 92 4.74 -0.80 -9.63
C VAL A 92 5.43 -1.07 -10.97
N ARG A 93 6.52 -0.34 -11.22
CA ARG A 93 7.37 -0.51 -12.41
C ARG A 93 8.83 -0.58 -11.99
N VAL A 94 9.54 -1.61 -12.43
CA VAL A 94 10.98 -1.75 -12.20
C VAL A 94 11.72 -1.32 -13.47
N ARG A 95 12.59 -0.31 -13.34
CA ARG A 95 13.34 0.33 -14.44
C ARG A 95 12.49 1.00 -15.52
N GLY A 96 11.26 1.39 -15.21
CA GLY A 96 10.39 2.14 -16.11
C GLY A 96 9.49 1.25 -16.96
N VAL A 97 9.11 1.74 -18.14
CA VAL A 97 8.16 1.09 -19.05
C VAL A 97 8.94 0.36 -20.13
N ASN A 98 8.99 -0.98 -20.05
CA ASN A 98 9.76 -1.82 -20.97
C ASN A 98 8.93 -2.40 -22.13
N SER A 99 7.64 -2.08 -22.21
CA SER A 99 6.73 -2.59 -23.23
C SER A 99 5.64 -1.60 -23.62
N ILE A 100 5.26 -1.64 -24.90
CA ILE A 100 4.19 -0.84 -25.49
C ILE A 100 2.87 -1.62 -25.48
N THR A 101 2.92 -2.95 -25.57
CA THR A 101 1.74 -3.82 -25.82
C THR A 101 1.56 -4.94 -24.79
N SER A 102 2.61 -5.34 -24.06
CA SER A 102 2.52 -6.35 -22.99
C SER A 102 2.43 -5.69 -21.61
N GLY A 103 1.89 -6.42 -20.63
CA GLY A 103 1.82 -5.95 -19.25
C GLY A 103 3.19 -5.52 -18.73
N THR A 104 3.24 -4.43 -17.96
CA THR A 104 4.49 -3.80 -17.47
C THR A 104 4.73 -4.02 -15.97
N SER A 105 3.86 -4.77 -15.30
CA SER A 105 4.00 -5.14 -13.89
C SER A 105 5.16 -6.13 -13.69
N PRO A 106 5.91 -6.02 -12.59
CA PRO A 106 6.91 -7.03 -12.21
C PRO A 106 6.23 -8.33 -11.77
N LEU A 107 7.00 -9.41 -11.74
CA LEU A 107 6.57 -10.66 -11.11
C LEU A 107 6.78 -10.56 -9.60
N TYR A 108 5.75 -10.88 -8.81
CA TYR A 108 5.87 -10.98 -7.36
C TYR A 108 6.07 -12.43 -6.96
N VAL A 109 6.99 -12.68 -6.04
CA VAL A 109 7.28 -14.03 -5.54
C VAL A 109 7.27 -13.99 -4.03
N VAL A 110 6.38 -14.75 -3.41
CA VAL A 110 6.24 -14.81 -1.95
C VAL A 110 6.70 -16.17 -1.47
N ASP A 111 7.73 -16.19 -0.63
CA ASP A 111 8.34 -17.42 -0.09
C ASP A 111 8.66 -18.47 -1.18
N GLY A 112 9.05 -18.01 -2.39
CA GLY A 112 9.39 -18.86 -3.54
C GLY A 112 8.21 -19.20 -4.47
N VAL A 113 6.98 -18.83 -4.12
CA VAL A 113 5.79 -19.05 -4.96
C VAL A 113 5.48 -17.77 -5.76
N PRO A 114 5.43 -17.82 -7.10
CA PRO A 114 5.04 -16.67 -7.90
C PRO A 114 3.55 -16.35 -7.69
N ILE A 115 3.26 -15.09 -7.38
CA ILE A 115 1.91 -14.54 -7.30
C ILE A 115 1.70 -13.64 -8.51
N GLU A 116 0.71 -13.99 -9.31
CA GLU A 116 0.27 -13.13 -10.41
C GLU A 116 -0.58 -12.00 -9.82
N SER A 117 0.01 -10.81 -9.66
CA SER A 117 -0.74 -9.59 -9.39
C SER A 117 -1.09 -8.95 -10.73
N GLY A 118 -2.36 -8.84 -11.05
CA GLY A 118 -2.81 -8.34 -12.33
C GLY A 118 -4.32 -8.25 -12.41
N ASN A 119 -4.81 -7.79 -13.56
CA ASN A 119 -6.23 -7.60 -13.84
C ASN A 119 -6.96 -8.95 -13.93
N LEU A 120 -7.17 -9.62 -12.79
CA LEU A 120 -7.87 -10.91 -12.67
C LEU A 120 -9.38 -10.80 -12.93
N SER A 121 -9.90 -9.59 -13.10
CA SER A 121 -11.28 -9.31 -13.46
C SER A 121 -11.37 -7.97 -14.15
N TYR A 122 -11.99 -7.92 -15.34
CA TYR A 122 -12.30 -6.70 -16.11
C TYR A 122 -12.96 -5.55 -15.32
N LEU A 123 -13.37 -5.80 -14.07
CA LEU A 123 -14.16 -4.91 -13.22
C LEU A 123 -13.39 -4.36 -12.00
N ALA A 124 -12.27 -4.96 -11.59
CA ALA A 124 -11.46 -4.47 -10.47
C ALA A 124 -10.04 -5.07 -10.53
N ASN A 125 -9.02 -4.21 -10.38
CA ASN A 125 -7.66 -4.66 -10.11
C ASN A 125 -7.64 -5.39 -8.76
N ALA A 126 -7.71 -6.73 -8.80
CA ALA A 126 -7.54 -7.56 -7.62
C ALA A 126 -6.08 -7.48 -7.18
N ASN A 127 -5.82 -6.76 -6.08
CA ASN A 127 -4.49 -6.70 -5.52
C ASN A 127 -4.20 -7.95 -4.68
N ALA A 128 -3.73 -9.03 -5.31
CA ALA A 128 -3.28 -10.23 -4.58
C ALA A 128 -2.16 -9.93 -3.55
N LEU A 129 -1.53 -8.76 -3.65
CA LEU A 129 -0.49 -8.28 -2.73
C LEU A 129 -1.08 -7.49 -1.57
N ALA A 130 -2.22 -6.81 -1.74
CA ALA A 130 -2.96 -6.24 -0.63
C ALA A 130 -3.46 -7.31 0.34
N ASP A 131 -3.42 -8.59 -0.04
CA ASP A 131 -3.80 -9.70 0.85
C ASP A 131 -2.68 -10.13 1.80
N ILE A 132 -1.46 -9.61 1.64
CA ILE A 132 -0.32 -9.92 2.52
C ILE A 132 -0.22 -8.86 3.61
N ASN A 133 -0.20 -9.30 4.85
CA ASN A 133 0.02 -8.43 5.99
C ASN A 133 1.46 -7.90 6.00
N PRO A 134 1.68 -6.57 5.96
CA PRO A 134 3.03 -6.01 6.02
C PRO A 134 3.80 -6.39 7.28
N ALA A 135 3.11 -6.59 8.41
CA ALA A 135 3.73 -7.00 9.67
C ALA A 135 4.33 -8.41 9.60
N ASP A 136 3.94 -9.23 8.61
CA ASP A 136 4.49 -10.57 8.40
C ASP A 136 5.71 -10.59 7.46
N ILE A 137 6.12 -9.45 6.91
CA ILE A 137 7.25 -9.35 5.96
C ILE A 137 8.58 -9.21 6.72
N VAL A 138 9.59 -9.96 6.30
CA VAL A 138 10.99 -9.87 6.76
C VAL A 138 11.80 -8.98 5.82
N SER A 139 11.70 -9.24 4.53
CA SER A 139 12.40 -8.48 3.50
C SER A 139 11.64 -8.47 2.18
N MET A 140 11.90 -7.42 1.40
CA MET A 140 11.52 -7.33 0.00
C MET A 140 12.78 -7.10 -0.83
N ASP A 141 13.08 -8.04 -1.71
CA ASP A 141 14.25 -8.01 -2.58
C ASP A 141 13.81 -7.78 -4.03
N VAL A 142 14.25 -6.68 -4.63
CA VAL A 142 13.92 -6.31 -6.01
C VAL A 142 15.06 -6.71 -6.93
N LEU A 143 14.81 -7.72 -7.79
CA LEU A 143 15.72 -8.15 -8.85
C LEU A 143 15.46 -7.31 -10.10
N LYS A 144 16.43 -6.48 -10.47
CA LYS A 144 16.29 -5.51 -11.57
C LYS A 144 16.93 -5.97 -12.87
N ASP A 145 17.86 -6.92 -12.80
CA ASP A 145 18.63 -7.42 -13.93
C ASP A 145 18.11 -8.76 -14.44
N ALA A 146 18.21 -8.94 -15.75
CA ALA A 146 17.88 -10.19 -16.43
C ALA A 146 18.66 -11.39 -15.87
N ALA A 147 19.90 -11.21 -15.40
CA ALA A 147 20.70 -12.30 -14.85
C ALA A 147 20.13 -12.86 -13.52
N ALA A 148 19.64 -11.99 -12.63
CA ALA A 148 19.00 -12.40 -11.39
C ALA A 148 17.56 -12.88 -11.62
N ALA A 149 16.86 -12.26 -12.57
CA ALA A 149 15.50 -12.56 -12.94
C ALA A 149 15.34 -13.84 -13.79
N ALA A 150 16.40 -14.28 -14.51
CA ALA A 150 16.37 -15.40 -15.46
C ALA A 150 15.85 -16.71 -14.86
N LEU A 151 16.08 -16.94 -13.56
CA LEU A 151 15.59 -18.11 -12.83
C LEU A 151 14.06 -18.21 -12.80
N TYR A 152 13.36 -17.08 -12.92
CA TYR A 152 11.90 -16.99 -12.97
C TYR A 152 11.34 -16.94 -14.40
N GLY A 153 12.21 -17.04 -15.42
CA GLY A 153 11.84 -17.15 -16.82
C GLY A 153 11.30 -15.87 -17.46
N SER A 154 10.54 -16.02 -18.55
CA SER A 154 10.05 -14.90 -19.37
C SER A 154 9.13 -13.93 -18.62
N ARG A 155 8.45 -14.38 -17.56
CA ARG A 155 7.59 -13.54 -16.69
C ARG A 155 8.38 -12.50 -15.90
N ALA A 156 9.69 -12.72 -15.76
CA ALA A 156 10.59 -11.86 -15.02
C ALA A 156 11.19 -10.72 -15.88
N ALA A 157 10.74 -10.56 -17.13
CA ALA A 157 11.23 -9.55 -18.07
C ALA A 157 11.06 -8.11 -17.56
N ASN A 158 10.04 -7.87 -16.72
CA ASN A 158 9.78 -6.58 -16.07
C ASN A 158 10.38 -6.47 -14.65
N GLY A 159 11.29 -7.37 -14.28
CA GLY A 159 11.85 -7.50 -12.93
C GLY A 159 11.04 -8.40 -12.01
N VAL A 160 11.64 -8.76 -10.87
CA VAL A 160 11.03 -9.63 -9.84
C VAL A 160 11.10 -8.95 -8.48
N ILE A 161 10.01 -9.01 -7.72
CA ILE A 161 9.95 -8.58 -6.33
C ILE A 161 9.76 -9.82 -5.48
N LEU A 162 10.81 -10.21 -4.75
CA LEU A 162 10.78 -11.33 -3.82
C LEU A 162 10.38 -10.81 -2.44
N ILE A 163 9.39 -11.45 -1.85
CA ILE A 163 8.87 -11.15 -0.53
C ILE A 163 9.17 -12.35 0.34
N THR A 164 9.99 -12.13 1.36
CA THR A 164 10.28 -13.14 2.37
C THR A 164 9.42 -12.85 3.59
N THR A 165 8.63 -13.82 4.03
CA THR A 165 7.80 -13.66 5.22
C THR A 165 8.46 -14.21 6.48
N LYS A 166 7.94 -13.80 7.64
CA LYS A 166 8.37 -14.30 8.94
C LYS A 166 8.07 -15.79 9.03
N GLN A 167 9.07 -16.56 9.45
CA GLN A 167 8.99 -18.00 9.65
C GLN A 167 9.25 -18.35 11.12
N GLY A 168 8.88 -19.57 11.50
CA GLY A 168 9.16 -20.08 12.84
C GLY A 168 10.65 -20.08 13.15
N GLN A 169 11.02 -19.56 14.32
CA GLN A 169 12.38 -19.56 14.84
C GLN A 169 12.48 -20.45 16.07
N SER A 170 13.62 -21.11 16.26
CA SER A 170 13.89 -21.85 17.49
C SER A 170 14.16 -20.86 18.63
N GLY A 171 13.69 -21.20 19.83
CA GLY A 171 13.85 -20.37 21.02
C GLY A 171 12.55 -20.17 21.78
N LYS A 172 12.60 -19.23 22.73
CA LYS A 172 11.46 -18.90 23.60
C LYS A 172 10.29 -18.38 22.75
N VAL A 173 9.09 -18.69 23.21
CA VAL A 173 7.86 -18.16 22.62
C VAL A 173 7.90 -16.63 22.70
N LYS A 174 7.74 -15.98 21.54
CA LYS A 174 7.62 -14.54 21.39
C LYS A 174 6.24 -14.22 20.88
N VAL A 175 5.56 -13.32 21.57
CA VAL A 175 4.30 -12.73 21.14
C VAL A 175 4.61 -11.30 20.70
N SER A 176 4.15 -10.92 19.52
CA SER A 176 4.22 -9.54 19.02
C SER A 176 2.83 -9.03 18.69
N TYR A 177 2.61 -7.75 18.99
CA TYR A 177 1.44 -7.02 18.58
C TYR A 177 1.91 -5.76 17.87
N ASP A 178 1.39 -5.55 16.66
CA ASP A 178 1.66 -4.40 15.82
C ASP A 178 0.32 -3.76 15.47
N GLY A 179 0.19 -2.45 15.66
CA GLY A 179 -1.04 -1.76 15.33
C GLY A 179 -0.82 -0.29 15.02
N PHE A 180 -1.67 0.25 14.16
CA PHE A 180 -1.70 1.67 13.84
C PHE A 180 -3.13 2.16 13.66
N VAL A 181 -3.30 3.46 13.86
CA VAL A 181 -4.52 4.21 13.53
C VAL A 181 -4.07 5.45 12.78
N GLY A 182 -4.76 5.78 11.69
CA GLY A 182 -4.47 6.93 10.83
C GLY A 182 -5.76 7.59 10.35
N PHE A 183 -5.69 8.89 10.09
CA PHE A 183 -6.78 9.68 9.56
C PHE A 183 -6.38 10.21 8.19
N SER A 184 -7.30 10.13 7.23
CA SER A 184 -7.13 10.62 5.87
C SER A 184 -8.14 11.73 5.61
N ASN A 185 -7.65 12.90 5.25
CA ASN A 185 -8.49 14.04 4.89
C ASN A 185 -8.11 14.47 3.46
N ALA A 186 -9.07 15.06 2.75
CA ALA A 186 -8.76 15.68 1.47
C ALA A 186 -7.80 16.86 1.66
N THR A 187 -6.77 16.95 0.82
CA THR A 187 -5.73 17.98 0.94
C THR A 187 -6.25 19.37 0.58
N ASP A 188 -6.92 19.47 -0.56
CA ASP A 188 -7.43 20.73 -1.07
C ASP A 188 -8.58 20.45 -2.05
N PHE A 189 -9.58 21.32 -2.03
CA PHE A 189 -10.66 21.32 -2.99
C PHE A 189 -10.68 22.67 -3.69
N TYR A 190 -10.93 22.67 -4.99
CA TYR A 190 -11.22 23.93 -5.68
C TYR A 190 -12.41 24.60 -5.01
N GLU A 191 -12.28 25.90 -4.74
CA GLU A 191 -13.40 26.72 -4.30
C GLU A 191 -14.40 26.79 -5.46
N MET A 192 -15.55 26.14 -5.26
CA MET A 192 -16.66 26.17 -6.20
C MET A 192 -17.57 27.34 -5.85
N MET A 193 -18.24 27.88 -6.87
CA MET A 193 -19.27 28.89 -6.65
C MET A 193 -20.38 28.31 -5.77
N ASN A 194 -20.84 29.08 -4.78
CA ASN A 194 -22.09 28.75 -4.09
C ASN A 194 -23.29 28.95 -5.05
N ALA A 195 -24.48 28.49 -4.63
CA ALA A 195 -25.67 28.53 -5.49
C ALA A 195 -25.99 29.95 -5.99
N GLN A 196 -25.79 30.98 -5.16
CA GLN A 196 -26.06 32.36 -5.51
C GLN A 196 -25.06 32.89 -6.54
N GLU A 197 -23.76 32.66 -6.31
CA GLU A 197 -22.69 33.02 -7.25
C GLU A 197 -22.88 32.34 -8.61
N TYR A 198 -23.31 31.08 -8.61
CA TYR A 198 -23.60 30.34 -9.85
C TYR A 198 -24.78 30.96 -10.61
N VAL A 199 -25.87 31.30 -9.91
CA VAL A 199 -27.04 31.96 -10.51
C VAL A 199 -26.66 33.34 -11.05
N ASP A 200 -25.88 34.12 -10.31
CA ASP A 200 -25.43 35.45 -10.75
C ASP A 200 -24.48 35.36 -11.94
N PHE A 201 -23.57 34.39 -11.96
CA PHE A 201 -22.70 34.12 -13.11
C PHE A 201 -23.49 33.75 -14.36
N LYS A 202 -24.51 32.90 -14.24
CA LYS A 202 -25.42 32.55 -15.35
C LYS A 202 -26.21 33.76 -15.84
N ASN A 203 -26.74 34.56 -14.94
CA ASN A 203 -27.48 35.77 -15.29
C ASN A 203 -26.58 36.85 -15.91
N LEU A 204 -25.31 36.96 -15.49
CA LEU A 204 -24.32 37.82 -16.14
C LEU A 204 -24.11 37.39 -17.60
N ALA A 205 -24.01 36.09 -17.88
CA ALA A 205 -23.90 35.58 -19.25
C ALA A 205 -25.15 35.90 -20.09
N VAL A 206 -26.35 35.80 -19.50
CA VAL A 206 -27.62 36.19 -20.16
C VAL A 206 -27.62 37.70 -20.46
N LYS A 207 -27.27 38.53 -19.48
CA LYS A 207 -27.19 39.98 -19.63
C LYS A 207 -26.18 40.40 -20.69
N ASN A 208 -25.00 39.77 -20.74
CA ASN A 208 -23.99 40.04 -21.76
C ASN A 208 -24.49 39.72 -23.19
N ARG A 209 -25.40 38.75 -23.32
CA ARG A 209 -25.96 38.35 -24.62
C ARG A 209 -27.17 39.18 -25.05
N TYR A 210 -28.07 39.48 -24.11
CA TYR A 210 -29.39 40.05 -24.40
C TYR A 210 -29.59 41.47 -23.88
N GLY A 211 -28.61 42.05 -23.17
CA GLY A 211 -28.71 43.37 -22.53
C GLY A 211 -29.52 43.39 -21.23
N THR A 212 -30.18 42.29 -20.88
CA THR A 212 -30.98 42.10 -19.66
C THR A 212 -30.80 40.67 -19.14
N ASP A 213 -30.91 40.47 -17.82
CA ASP A 213 -31.00 39.16 -17.17
C ASP A 213 -32.45 38.71 -16.94
N GLU A 214 -33.44 39.55 -17.27
CA GLU A 214 -34.87 39.23 -17.25
C GLU A 214 -35.29 38.50 -18.54
N LEU A 215 -34.71 37.34 -18.82
CA LEU A 215 -35.18 36.49 -19.91
C LEU A 215 -36.29 35.56 -19.38
N SER A 216 -37.54 36.01 -19.43
CA SER A 216 -38.69 35.11 -19.48
C SER A 216 -38.63 34.38 -20.83
N LEU A 217 -37.91 33.26 -20.91
CA LEU A 217 -37.65 32.51 -22.15
C LEU A 217 -38.91 31.98 -22.86
N THR A 218 -40.09 32.17 -22.29
CA THR A 218 -41.38 31.99 -22.96
C THR A 218 -42.36 33.02 -22.42
N THR A 219 -43.08 33.70 -23.30
CA THR A 219 -44.35 34.35 -22.94
C THR A 219 -45.27 33.29 -22.35
N GLY A 220 -45.40 33.24 -21.02
CA GLY A 220 -46.28 32.31 -20.30
C GLY A 220 -45.65 31.49 -19.18
N TYR A 221 -44.30 31.44 -19.04
CA TYR A 221 -43.67 30.77 -17.91
C TYR A 221 -43.20 31.78 -16.85
N VAL A 222 -44.01 31.97 -15.82
CA VAL A 222 -43.60 32.70 -14.61
C VAL A 222 -42.89 31.69 -13.70
N SER A 223 -41.58 31.87 -13.52
CA SER A 223 -40.84 31.10 -12.54
C SER A 223 -41.39 31.41 -11.14
N PRO A 224 -41.77 30.41 -10.32
CA PRO A 224 -42.22 30.66 -8.95
C PRO A 224 -41.10 31.18 -8.04
N TYR A 225 -39.86 31.22 -8.54
CA TYR A 225 -38.65 31.60 -7.81
C TYR A 225 -38.15 33.02 -8.12
N GLY A 226 -38.73 33.72 -9.11
CA GLY A 226 -38.36 35.12 -9.44
C GLY A 226 -38.44 35.47 -10.92
N ASN A 227 -38.04 36.70 -11.26
CA ASN A 227 -38.19 37.29 -12.60
C ASN A 227 -36.92 37.21 -13.48
N LYS A 228 -35.81 36.71 -12.94
CA LYS A 228 -34.57 36.53 -13.70
C LYS A 228 -34.62 35.27 -14.56
N ALA A 229 -33.74 35.17 -15.55
CA ALA A 229 -33.58 33.98 -16.39
C ALA A 229 -33.19 32.73 -15.58
N PHE A 230 -32.31 32.90 -14.59
CA PHE A 230 -31.98 31.88 -13.58
C PHE A 230 -32.30 32.44 -12.19
N ASN A 231 -32.97 31.65 -11.36
CA ASN A 231 -33.34 32.04 -9.99
C ASN A 231 -32.89 30.97 -9.01
N MET A 232 -32.58 31.38 -7.78
CA MET A 232 -32.31 30.48 -6.66
C MET A 232 -33.52 29.62 -6.35
N MET A 233 -33.32 28.30 -6.25
CA MET A 233 -34.37 27.37 -5.86
C MET A 233 -34.56 27.40 -4.34
N LYS A 234 -35.81 27.17 -3.91
CA LYS A 234 -36.14 26.98 -2.50
C LYS A 234 -36.51 25.52 -2.22
N ASP A 235 -36.13 25.03 -1.05
CA ASP A 235 -36.54 23.72 -0.55
C ASP A 235 -38.04 23.73 -0.14
N ALA A 236 -38.54 22.58 0.30
CA ALA A 236 -39.92 22.45 0.78
C ALA A 236 -40.24 23.32 2.02
N ASN A 237 -39.22 23.80 2.73
CA ASN A 237 -39.34 24.67 3.90
C ASN A 237 -39.21 26.16 3.55
N GLY A 238 -39.00 26.49 2.27
CA GLY A 238 -38.84 27.86 1.79
C GLY A 238 -37.43 28.44 1.93
N ASN A 239 -36.44 27.65 2.34
CA ASN A 239 -35.04 28.07 2.43
C ASN A 239 -34.37 27.96 1.06
N TYR A 240 -33.43 28.85 0.75
CA TYR A 240 -32.65 28.73 -0.46
C TYR A 240 -31.76 27.48 -0.41
N VAL A 241 -31.75 26.72 -1.51
CA VAL A 241 -30.92 25.52 -1.63
C VAL A 241 -29.51 25.95 -2.00
N ASP A 242 -28.57 25.73 -1.09
CA ASP A 242 -27.14 25.95 -1.28
C ASP A 242 -26.37 24.79 -0.62
N THR A 243 -26.30 23.67 -1.34
CA THR A 243 -25.70 22.44 -0.82
C THR A 243 -24.19 22.48 -0.99
N ASP A 244 -23.43 22.33 0.10
CA ASP A 244 -22.00 22.04 0.01
C ASP A 244 -21.81 20.57 -0.43
N TRP A 245 -21.61 20.39 -1.73
CA TRP A 245 -21.41 19.07 -2.32
C TRP A 245 -20.11 18.40 -1.90
N LYS A 246 -19.10 19.18 -1.48
CA LYS A 246 -17.88 18.63 -0.91
C LYS A 246 -18.20 17.94 0.41
N ASP A 247 -18.94 18.60 1.31
CA ASP A 247 -19.35 17.97 2.57
C ASP A 247 -20.37 16.84 2.35
N ALA A 248 -21.18 16.91 1.30
CA ALA A 248 -22.11 15.83 0.97
C ALA A 248 -21.41 14.56 0.49
N ALA A 249 -20.37 14.68 -0.35
CA ALA A 249 -19.71 13.55 -1.01
C ALA A 249 -18.47 13.03 -0.27
N PHE A 250 -17.77 13.89 0.48
CA PHE A 250 -16.52 13.54 1.14
C PHE A 250 -16.65 13.47 2.66
N GLN A 251 -15.76 12.70 3.27
CA GLN A 251 -15.64 12.53 4.71
C GLN A 251 -14.16 12.42 5.09
N ASN A 252 -13.86 12.54 6.38
CA ASN A 252 -12.57 12.12 6.91
C ASN A 252 -12.56 10.60 7.03
N GLY A 253 -11.59 9.96 6.39
CA GLY A 253 -11.44 8.51 6.41
C GLY A 253 -10.62 8.05 7.62
N LEU A 254 -11.13 7.08 8.38
CA LEU A 254 -10.37 6.39 9.42
C LEU A 254 -9.73 5.12 8.86
N SER A 255 -8.44 4.93 9.12
CA SER A 255 -7.72 3.68 8.82
C SER A 255 -7.14 3.11 10.10
N GLN A 256 -7.29 1.81 10.30
CA GLN A 256 -6.65 1.11 11.42
C GLN A 256 -6.23 -0.29 11.00
N SER A 257 -5.17 -0.77 11.64
CA SER A 257 -4.70 -2.13 11.45
C SER A 257 -4.21 -2.69 12.77
N HIS A 258 -4.52 -3.95 13.01
CA HIS A 258 -4.12 -4.70 14.19
C HIS A 258 -3.58 -6.04 13.73
N SER A 259 -2.38 -6.39 14.18
CA SER A 259 -1.75 -7.68 13.91
C SER A 259 -1.21 -8.27 15.20
N VAL A 260 -1.51 -9.54 15.42
CA VAL A 260 -0.95 -10.33 16.51
C VAL A 260 -0.22 -11.50 15.89
N ALA A 261 1.00 -11.76 16.35
CA ALA A 261 1.76 -12.92 15.94
C ALA A 261 2.39 -13.63 17.14
N VAL A 262 2.48 -14.95 17.03
CA VAL A 262 3.16 -15.82 17.97
C VAL A 262 4.18 -16.63 17.21
N SER A 263 5.42 -16.59 17.65
CA SER A 263 6.51 -17.36 17.06
C SER A 263 7.33 -18.04 18.13
N GLY A 264 7.90 -19.19 17.79
CA GLY A 264 8.76 -19.94 18.70
C GLY A 264 8.93 -21.38 18.24
N GLY A 265 9.60 -22.16 19.07
CA GLY A 265 9.82 -23.57 18.77
C GLY A 265 11.11 -24.10 19.36
N SER A 266 11.30 -25.40 19.20
CA SER A 266 12.57 -26.09 19.48
C SER A 266 13.38 -26.28 18.20
N ASP A 267 14.49 -26.99 18.27
CA ASP A 267 15.25 -27.38 17.08
C ASP A 267 14.48 -28.36 16.20
N LYS A 268 13.55 -29.14 16.78
CA LYS A 268 12.74 -30.13 16.07
C LYS A 268 11.47 -29.55 15.45
N VAL A 269 10.86 -28.55 16.08
CA VAL A 269 9.61 -27.95 15.60
C VAL A 269 9.69 -26.45 15.76
N ARG A 270 9.51 -25.72 14.66
CA ARG A 270 9.48 -24.26 14.61
C ARG A 270 8.15 -23.81 14.05
N TYR A 271 7.51 -22.84 14.68
CA TYR A 271 6.20 -22.34 14.25
C TYR A 271 6.13 -20.82 14.28
N TYR A 272 5.28 -20.29 13.40
CA TYR A 272 4.86 -18.90 13.34
C TYR A 272 3.38 -18.88 13.00
N LEU A 273 2.58 -18.19 13.80
CA LEU A 273 1.16 -17.99 13.60
C LEU A 273 0.90 -16.49 13.70
N SER A 274 0.20 -15.92 12.72
CA SER A 274 -0.25 -14.52 12.79
C SER A 274 -1.70 -14.39 12.36
N GLY A 275 -2.37 -13.40 12.97
CA GLY A 275 -3.67 -12.92 12.55
C GLY A 275 -3.61 -11.41 12.41
N ASN A 276 -4.31 -10.87 11.42
CA ASN A 276 -4.40 -9.42 11.23
C ASN A 276 -5.79 -8.99 10.76
N TYR A 277 -6.21 -7.83 11.23
CA TYR A 277 -7.42 -7.16 10.78
C TYR A 277 -7.08 -5.71 10.42
N THR A 278 -7.44 -5.31 9.20
CA THR A 278 -7.23 -3.96 8.68
C THR A 278 -8.56 -3.42 8.19
N THR A 279 -8.90 -2.19 8.57
CA THR A 279 -10.03 -1.47 7.98
C THR A 279 -9.58 -0.08 7.55
N GLN A 280 -10.06 0.35 6.39
CA GLN A 280 -9.74 1.62 5.77
C GLN A 280 -11.03 2.22 5.21
N GLU A 281 -11.46 3.32 5.80
CA GLU A 281 -12.51 4.18 5.26
C GLU A 281 -11.88 5.23 4.33
N GLY A 282 -12.49 5.40 3.16
CA GLY A 282 -12.04 6.37 2.18
C GLY A 282 -12.48 7.77 2.52
N ILE A 283 -11.89 8.74 1.81
CA ILE A 283 -12.34 10.14 1.88
C ILE A 283 -13.66 10.37 1.13
N VAL A 284 -14.09 9.43 0.29
CA VAL A 284 -15.41 9.46 -0.36
C VAL A 284 -16.39 8.69 0.52
N LYS A 285 -17.54 9.29 0.84
CA LYS A 285 -18.54 8.64 1.70
C LYS A 285 -18.98 7.32 1.09
N GLY A 286 -18.85 6.24 1.87
CA GLY A 286 -19.23 4.87 1.52
C GLY A 286 -18.10 4.02 0.89
N ASP A 287 -16.95 4.61 0.57
CA ASP A 287 -15.76 3.84 0.22
C ASP A 287 -15.19 3.20 1.49
N LYS A 288 -15.08 1.86 1.50
CA LYS A 288 -14.56 1.10 2.64
C LYS A 288 -13.81 -0.14 2.19
N TYR A 289 -12.70 -0.44 2.83
CA TYR A 289 -11.94 -1.68 2.67
C TYR A 289 -11.74 -2.36 4.01
N ASP A 290 -12.13 -3.62 4.11
CA ASP A 290 -11.92 -4.47 5.28
C ASP A 290 -11.14 -5.71 4.87
N ARG A 291 -10.10 -6.06 5.62
CA ARG A 291 -9.26 -7.23 5.37
C ARG A 291 -9.00 -7.99 6.66
N LEU A 292 -9.23 -9.29 6.64
CA LEU A 292 -8.84 -10.24 7.68
C LEU A 292 -7.86 -11.25 7.07
N GLY A 293 -6.69 -11.39 7.68
CA GLY A 293 -5.67 -12.35 7.25
C GLY A 293 -5.23 -13.26 8.39
N VAL A 294 -4.89 -14.50 8.03
CA VAL A 294 -4.32 -15.51 8.94
C VAL A 294 -3.18 -16.22 8.22
N LYS A 295 -2.02 -16.26 8.87
CA LYS A 295 -0.84 -16.99 8.38
C LYS A 295 -0.43 -18.05 9.37
N ALA A 296 -0.08 -19.22 8.86
CA ALA A 296 0.52 -20.30 9.60
C ALA A 296 1.76 -20.82 8.87
N ASN A 297 2.89 -20.86 9.57
CA ASN A 297 4.11 -21.47 9.10
C ASN A 297 4.59 -22.47 10.17
N ILE A 298 4.81 -23.72 9.76
CA ILE A 298 5.25 -24.79 10.64
C ILE A 298 6.36 -25.57 9.93
N ASN A 299 7.49 -25.73 10.58
CA ASN A 299 8.60 -26.54 10.11
C ASN A 299 8.92 -27.62 11.14
N VAL A 300 8.93 -28.88 10.71
CA VAL A 300 9.20 -30.05 11.54
C VAL A 300 10.41 -30.80 10.99
N GLN A 301 11.42 -30.98 11.83
CA GLN A 301 12.51 -31.92 11.59
C GLN A 301 12.06 -33.29 12.12
N ALA A 302 11.54 -34.13 11.22
CA ALA A 302 10.99 -35.43 11.59
C ALA A 302 12.11 -36.44 11.94
N THR A 303 13.20 -36.40 11.17
CA THR A 303 14.45 -37.17 11.37
C THR A 303 15.64 -36.31 10.93
N ASP A 304 16.88 -36.74 11.14
CA ASP A 304 18.06 -35.97 10.70
C ASP A 304 18.16 -35.77 9.17
N TRP A 305 17.46 -36.61 8.39
CA TRP A 305 17.44 -36.54 6.93
C TRP A 305 16.11 -36.01 6.35
N LEU A 306 15.04 -35.94 7.14
CA LEU A 306 13.71 -35.53 6.67
C LEU A 306 13.21 -34.27 7.40
N LYS A 307 13.00 -33.22 6.62
CA LYS A 307 12.34 -31.98 7.05
C LYS A 307 11.03 -31.79 6.29
N VAL A 308 9.96 -31.53 7.04
CA VAL A 308 8.62 -31.24 6.49
C VAL A 308 8.24 -29.82 6.88
N GLY A 309 7.77 -29.03 5.91
CA GLY A 309 7.38 -27.64 6.12
C GLY A 309 5.98 -27.38 5.56
N MET A 310 5.22 -26.55 6.25
CA MET A 310 3.92 -26.03 5.82
C MET A 310 3.94 -24.51 5.94
N ASN A 311 3.52 -23.81 4.89
CA ASN A 311 3.33 -22.36 4.88
C ASN A 311 1.98 -22.06 4.23
N THR A 312 1.07 -21.50 5.00
CA THR A 312 -0.32 -21.24 4.60
C THR A 312 -0.65 -19.81 4.94
N ASN A 313 -1.22 -19.09 3.98
CA ASN A 313 -1.77 -17.75 4.17
C ASN A 313 -3.20 -17.73 3.64
N VAL A 314 -4.15 -17.26 4.44
CA VAL A 314 -5.55 -17.14 4.07
C VAL A 314 -5.99 -15.73 4.38
N THR A 315 -6.50 -15.05 3.36
CA THR A 315 -6.98 -13.68 3.49
C THR A 315 -8.38 -13.57 2.90
N THR A 316 -9.23 -12.83 3.60
CA THR A 316 -10.54 -12.40 3.09
C THR A 316 -10.60 -10.89 3.14
N GLY A 317 -11.01 -10.29 2.03
CA GLY A 317 -11.11 -8.85 1.86
C GLY A 317 -12.47 -8.48 1.30
N THR A 318 -13.11 -7.48 1.87
CA THR A 318 -14.31 -6.85 1.30
C THR A 318 -13.97 -5.43 0.94
N THR A 319 -14.32 -5.02 -0.28
CA THR A 319 -14.21 -3.62 -0.68
C THR A 319 -15.55 -3.10 -1.16
N SER A 320 -15.93 -1.94 -0.65
CA SER A 320 -17.09 -1.16 -1.04
C SER A 320 -16.59 0.11 -1.71
N TYR A 321 -17.16 0.42 -2.87
CA TYR A 321 -16.91 1.65 -3.61
C TYR A 321 -18.25 2.30 -3.92
N VAL A 322 -18.36 3.62 -3.77
CA VAL A 322 -19.58 4.37 -4.11
C VAL A 322 -19.65 4.74 -5.58
N ASP A 323 -18.55 4.58 -6.31
CA ASP A 323 -18.50 5.01 -7.71
C ASP A 323 -18.94 3.93 -8.70
N ALA A 324 -20.12 4.15 -9.32
CA ALA A 324 -20.60 3.40 -10.48
C ALA A 324 -19.77 3.68 -11.76
N ALA A 325 -18.86 4.68 -11.76
CA ALA A 325 -18.09 5.12 -12.92
C ALA A 325 -16.76 4.39 -13.15
N ARG A 326 -16.32 3.48 -12.26
CA ARG A 326 -15.12 2.65 -12.50
C ARG A 326 -15.28 1.53 -13.55
N ARG A 327 -16.44 1.43 -14.22
CA ARG A 327 -16.69 0.55 -15.38
C ARG A 327 -16.04 1.03 -16.69
N GLY A 328 -14.78 1.46 -16.65
CA GLY A 328 -13.95 1.66 -17.84
C GLY A 328 -14.23 2.89 -18.71
N SER A 329 -15.04 3.86 -18.24
CA SER A 329 -15.18 5.15 -18.91
C SER A 329 -14.15 6.15 -18.36
N ASN A 330 -13.13 6.48 -19.14
CA ASN A 330 -12.14 7.54 -18.83
C ASN A 330 -12.76 8.95 -18.65
N PHE A 331 -14.06 9.10 -18.90
CA PHE A 331 -14.86 10.27 -18.54
C PHE A 331 -16.25 9.80 -18.11
N ALA A 332 -16.49 9.74 -16.81
CA ALA A 332 -17.84 9.88 -16.27
C ALA A 332 -17.80 10.66 -14.95
N VAL A 333 -17.15 11.83 -15.00
CA VAL A 333 -17.56 13.01 -14.22
C VAL A 333 -18.86 13.54 -14.85
N GLY A 334 -19.89 12.69 -14.91
CA GLY A 334 -21.16 12.97 -15.60
C GLY A 334 -22.17 13.77 -14.76
N GLY A 335 -21.80 14.13 -13.53
CA GLY A 335 -22.63 14.92 -12.62
C GLY A 335 -21.83 15.85 -11.72
N PHE A 336 -20.58 15.52 -11.39
CA PHE A 336 -19.75 16.34 -10.51
C PHE A 336 -19.30 17.71 -11.04
N PRO A 337 -19.13 17.97 -12.37
CA PRO A 337 -18.83 19.31 -12.87
C PRO A 337 -20.12 20.11 -13.17
N ARG A 338 -21.28 19.60 -12.72
CA ARG A 338 -22.56 20.31 -12.73
C ARG A 338 -23.03 20.68 -11.32
N LEU A 339 -22.18 20.48 -10.33
CA LEU A 339 -22.36 20.89 -8.94
C LEU A 339 -21.49 22.11 -8.67
#